data_AF-A0A961MJI7-F1
#
_entry.id   AF-A0A961MJI7-F1
#
_cell.length_a   1.000
_cell.length_b   1.000
_cell.length_c   1.000
_cell.angle_alpha   90.00
_cell.angle_beta   90.00
_cell.angle_gamma   90.00
#
_symmetry.space_group_name_H-M   'P 1'
#
loop_
_entity.id
_entity.type
_entity.pdbx_description
1 polymer ?
#
loop_
_entity_poly.entity_id
_entity_poly.type
_entity_poly.pdbx_seq_one_letter_code
_entity_poly.pdbx_strand_id
1 'polypeptide(L)'
;MERLYFRPIAMTDAAARPRGALPLAGGWCWFDRVEVLRHGGSDGIVPLSEVPADMLDRLSAPRAPVARLRLEAPRIMGILNLTPDSFSDGGMFLRPEEAMDQARRMQAAGADILDLGGESTRPGAAVVPDAEEIARTAPVIAALRGDGMGLPLSIDTRKAAVARAALQAGA
;
A
#
# COMPACT_ATOMS: atom_id res chain seq x y z
N MET A 1 -27.71 18.78 11.49
CA MET A 1 -26.64 19.55 10.84
C MET A 1 -26.12 18.75 9.67
N GLU A 2 -26.01 19.37 8.50
CA GLU A 2 -25.41 18.75 7.32
C GLU A 2 -23.90 18.58 7.55
N ARG A 3 -23.35 17.42 7.19
CA ARG A 3 -21.96 17.08 7.47
C ARG A 3 -21.07 17.64 6.36
N LEU A 4 -20.12 18.49 6.73
CA LEU A 4 -19.08 19.00 5.84
C LEU A 4 -17.89 18.05 5.79
N TYR A 5 -17.24 17.99 4.63
CA TYR A 5 -15.99 17.30 4.39
C TYR A 5 -14.99 18.28 3.82
N PHE A 6 -13.71 18.10 4.16
CA PHE A 6 -12.65 19.02 3.80
C PHE A 6 -11.59 18.26 3.01
N ARG A 7 -11.40 18.65 1.74
CA ARG A 7 -10.43 18.05 0.82
C ARG A 7 -9.27 19.01 0.60
N PRO A 8 -8.08 18.76 1.17
CA PRO A 8 -6.88 19.54 0.87
C PRO A 8 -6.58 19.55 -0.62
N ILE A 9 -6.24 20.72 -1.16
CA ILE A 9 -5.66 20.82 -2.50
C ILE A 9 -4.16 20.56 -2.37
N ALA A 10 -3.77 19.30 -2.57
CA ALA A 10 -2.40 18.86 -2.38
C ALA A 10 -1.46 19.42 -3.46
N MET A 11 -0.33 19.94 -3.02
CA MET A 11 0.75 20.50 -3.83
C MET A 11 2.08 19.83 -3.45
N THR A 12 2.99 19.69 -4.41
CA THR A 12 4.29 19.02 -4.23
C THR A 12 5.49 19.91 -4.52
N ASP A 13 5.30 21.08 -5.13
CA ASP A 13 6.39 22.00 -5.44
C ASP A 13 6.88 22.69 -4.16
N ALA A 14 8.09 22.32 -3.72
CA ALA A 14 8.69 22.88 -2.51
C ALA A 14 9.10 24.35 -2.68
N ALA A 15 9.47 24.78 -3.90
CA ALA A 15 9.91 26.15 -4.16
C ALA A 15 8.73 27.14 -4.14
N ALA A 16 7.54 26.67 -4.52
CA ALA A 16 6.31 27.45 -4.52
C ALA A 16 5.55 27.45 -3.18
N ARG A 17 6.03 26.72 -2.15
CA ARG A 17 5.31 26.57 -0.87
C ARG A 17 5.24 27.92 -0.13
N PRO A 18 4.05 28.51 0.04
CA PRO A 18 3.92 29.79 0.73
C PRO A 18 4.11 29.63 2.24
N ARG A 19 4.51 30.71 2.90
CA ARG A 19 4.56 30.77 4.37
C ARG A 19 3.14 30.57 4.91
N GLY A 20 2.98 29.62 5.84
CA GLY A 20 1.68 29.27 6.43
C GLY A 20 0.99 28.07 5.78
N ALA A 21 1.51 27.52 4.67
CA ALA A 21 1.03 26.25 4.14
C ALA A 21 1.30 25.09 5.12
N LEU A 22 0.31 24.22 5.28
CA LEU A 22 0.40 23.06 6.17
C LEU A 22 0.88 21.83 5.40
N PRO A 23 1.65 20.92 6.05
CA PRO A 23 1.94 19.63 5.46
C PRO A 23 0.66 18.82 5.35
N LEU A 24 0.51 17.99 4.31
CA LEU A 24 -0.58 17.03 4.22
C LEU A 24 -0.17 15.73 4.92
N ALA A 25 -0.92 15.34 5.95
CA ALA A 25 -0.69 14.11 6.72
C ALA A 25 0.75 13.97 7.27
N GLY A 26 1.39 15.10 7.59
CA GLY A 26 2.80 15.19 8.01
C GLY A 26 3.82 14.75 6.95
N GLY A 27 3.39 14.59 5.69
CA GLY A 27 4.23 14.12 4.59
C GLY A 27 4.84 15.21 3.73
N TRP A 28 5.36 14.78 2.58
CA TRP A 28 6.05 15.61 1.59
C TRP A 28 5.14 16.56 0.78
N CYS A 29 3.84 16.30 0.72
CA CYS A 29 2.88 17.22 0.11
C CYS A 29 2.49 18.33 1.10
N TRP A 30 2.05 19.47 0.57
CA TRP A 30 1.54 20.59 1.35
C TRP A 30 0.21 21.10 0.78
N PHE A 31 -0.51 21.91 1.56
CA PHE A 31 -1.72 22.58 1.11
C PHE A 31 -1.86 23.96 1.79
N ASP A 32 -2.41 24.92 1.05
CA ASP A 32 -2.72 26.29 1.51
C ASP A 32 -4.21 26.63 1.33
N ARG A 33 -4.97 25.71 0.74
CA ARG A 33 -6.40 25.82 0.46
C ARG A 33 -7.06 24.45 0.51
N VAL A 34 -8.34 24.46 0.82
CA VAL A 34 -9.15 23.26 1.01
C VAL A 34 -10.45 23.44 0.27
N GLU A 35 -10.91 22.40 -0.42
CA GLU A 35 -12.27 22.38 -0.93
C GLU A 35 -13.23 21.88 0.15
N VAL A 36 -14.30 22.65 0.36
CA VAL A 36 -15.38 22.29 1.26
C VAL A 36 -16.41 21.51 0.47
N LEU A 37 -16.74 20.31 0.93
CA LEU A 37 -17.64 19.38 0.28
C LEU A 37 -18.82 19.07 1.19
N ARG A 38 -19.97 18.87 0.60
CA ARG A 38 -21.18 18.32 1.24
C ARG A 38 -21.67 17.12 0.45
N HIS A 39 -22.67 16.43 0.99
CA HIS A 39 -23.26 15.33 0.24
C HIS A 39 -23.89 15.88 -1.05
N GLY A 40 -23.49 15.36 -2.21
CA GLY A 40 -24.01 15.77 -3.51
C GLY A 40 -23.35 16.99 -4.15
N GLY A 41 -22.31 17.60 -3.55
CA GLY A 41 -21.64 18.73 -4.21
C GLY A 41 -20.46 19.36 -3.48
N SER A 42 -19.90 20.37 -4.12
CA SER A 42 -18.82 21.21 -3.62
C SER A 42 -19.35 22.60 -3.25
N ASP A 43 -18.86 23.14 -2.15
CA ASP A 43 -19.11 24.51 -1.70
C ASP A 43 -17.95 25.45 -2.05
N GLY A 44 -17.00 24.96 -2.87
CA GLY A 44 -15.88 25.72 -3.38
C GLY A 44 -14.59 25.54 -2.58
N ILE A 45 -13.55 26.23 -3.05
CA ILE A 45 -12.21 26.19 -2.47
C ILE A 45 -12.01 27.42 -1.60
N VAL A 46 -11.63 27.21 -0.35
CA VAL A 46 -11.44 28.25 0.67
C VAL A 46 -9.99 28.24 1.20
N PRO A 47 -9.47 29.39 1.67
CA PRO A 47 -8.18 29.45 2.37
C PRO A 47 -8.24 28.72 3.73
N LEU A 48 -7.07 28.39 4.28
CA LEU A 48 -6.98 27.69 5.57
C LEU A 48 -7.67 28.44 6.72
N SER A 49 -7.75 29.78 6.66
CA SER A 49 -8.40 30.62 7.68
C SER A 49 -9.90 30.37 7.83
N GLU A 50 -10.54 29.75 6.83
CA GLU A 50 -11.96 29.40 6.84
C GLU A 50 -12.21 27.95 7.25
N VAL A 51 -11.15 27.17 7.50
CA VAL A 51 -11.24 25.77 7.90
C VAL A 51 -11.13 25.66 9.43
N PRO A 52 -12.01 24.89 10.09
CA PRO A 52 -11.90 24.65 11.54
C PRO A 52 -10.52 24.13 11.94
N ALA A 53 -9.96 24.64 13.04
CA ALA A 53 -8.61 24.31 13.48
C ALA A 53 -8.42 22.80 13.75
N ASP A 54 -9.41 22.16 14.35
CA ASP A 54 -9.40 20.71 14.60
C ASP A 54 -9.34 19.91 13.29
N MET A 55 -9.95 20.42 12.23
CA MET A 55 -9.86 19.81 10.91
C MET A 55 -8.47 19.99 10.29
N LEU A 56 -7.90 21.20 10.39
CA LEU A 56 -6.53 21.46 9.93
C LEU A 56 -5.52 20.56 10.64
N ASP A 57 -5.66 20.35 11.95
CA ASP A 57 -4.83 19.44 12.72
C ASP A 57 -4.94 18.01 12.21
N ARG A 58 -6.16 17.51 11.97
CA ARG A 58 -6.39 16.15 11.44
C ARG A 58 -5.85 15.97 10.03
N LEU A 59 -5.93 17.00 9.20
CA LEU A 59 -5.42 16.96 7.82
C LEU A 59 -3.90 17.06 7.77
N SER A 60 -3.28 17.71 8.75
CA SER A 60 -1.84 17.99 8.74
C SER A 60 -0.99 17.11 9.65
N ALA A 61 -1.59 16.47 10.66
CA ALA A 61 -0.89 15.60 11.58
C ALA A 61 -0.21 14.42 10.86
N PRO A 62 1.01 14.01 11.28
CA PRO A 62 1.66 12.82 10.78
C PRO A 62 0.80 11.57 10.94
N ARG A 63 0.74 10.73 9.90
CA ARG A 63 0.08 9.42 10.00
C ARG A 63 0.93 8.45 10.81
N ALA A 64 0.26 7.64 11.64
CA ALA A 64 0.89 6.50 12.28
C ALA A 64 1.48 5.55 11.22
N PRO A 65 2.65 4.92 11.49
CA PRO A 65 3.22 3.95 10.57
C PRO A 65 2.29 2.76 10.35
N VAL A 66 2.23 2.26 9.11
CA VAL A 66 1.48 1.04 8.76
C VAL A 66 2.47 -0.09 8.56
N ALA A 67 2.35 -1.19 9.30
CA ALA A 67 3.31 -2.29 9.25
C ALA A 67 4.78 -1.80 9.37
N ARG A 68 5.04 -0.83 10.27
CA ARG A 68 6.33 -0.15 10.46
C ARG A 68 6.78 0.81 9.34
N LEU A 69 5.99 0.95 8.27
CA LEU A 69 6.25 1.89 7.18
C LEU A 69 5.75 3.29 7.54
N ARG A 70 6.67 4.27 7.51
CA ARG A 70 6.34 5.69 7.65
C ARG A 70 5.83 6.23 6.32
N LEU A 71 4.63 6.79 6.28
CA LEU A 71 3.98 7.28 5.04
C LEU A 71 4.29 8.76 4.74
N GLU A 72 5.52 9.18 5.04
CA GLU A 72 5.98 10.57 4.87
C GLU A 72 6.30 10.91 3.39
N ALA A 73 6.56 9.89 2.59
CA ALA A 73 6.87 9.95 1.16
C ALA A 73 6.22 8.75 0.44
N PRO A 74 6.15 8.73 -0.90
CA PRO A 74 5.72 7.56 -1.63
C PRO A 74 6.59 6.36 -1.27
N ARG A 75 5.94 5.21 -1.11
CA ARG A 75 6.59 3.93 -0.83
C ARG A 75 6.46 3.02 -2.04
N ILE A 76 7.50 2.25 -2.31
CA ILE A 76 7.53 1.34 -3.45
C ILE A 76 7.12 -0.06 -3.00
N MET A 77 6.04 -0.56 -3.59
CA MET A 77 5.56 -1.92 -3.39
C MET A 77 6.01 -2.80 -4.56
N GLY A 78 6.87 -3.78 -4.27
CA GLY A 78 7.31 -4.76 -5.24
C GLY A 78 6.28 -5.88 -5.40
N ILE A 79 5.79 -6.09 -6.62
CA ILE A 79 4.79 -7.14 -6.91
C ILE A 79 5.51 -8.46 -7.15
N LEU A 80 5.32 -9.44 -6.27
CA LEU A 80 5.86 -10.79 -6.36
C LEU A 80 4.75 -11.78 -6.71
N ASN A 81 4.55 -12.01 -8.01
CA ASN A 81 3.57 -12.99 -8.48
C ASN A 81 4.09 -14.41 -8.30
N LEU A 82 3.31 -15.22 -7.58
CA LEU A 82 3.53 -16.62 -7.28
C LEU A 82 2.55 -17.47 -8.11
N THR A 83 2.63 -17.33 -9.43
CA THR A 83 1.84 -18.10 -10.39
C THR A 83 2.74 -18.90 -11.33
N PRO A 84 2.33 -20.10 -11.79
CA PRO A 84 3.13 -20.94 -12.69
C PRO A 84 3.56 -20.22 -13.97
N ASP A 85 2.71 -19.35 -14.51
CA ASP A 85 2.95 -18.65 -15.78
C ASP A 85 3.95 -17.48 -15.65
N SER A 86 4.32 -17.08 -14.42
CA SER A 86 5.29 -16.00 -14.18
C SER A 86 6.74 -16.49 -14.27
N PHE A 87 6.96 -17.80 -14.22
CA PHE A 87 8.27 -18.44 -14.30
C PHE A 87 8.17 -19.54 -15.37
N SER A 88 8.60 -19.21 -16.59
CA SER A 88 8.58 -20.14 -17.70
C SER A 88 9.51 -21.33 -17.42
N ASP A 89 8.96 -22.43 -16.89
CA ASP A 89 9.32 -23.83 -17.14
C ASP A 89 8.58 -24.78 -16.16
N GLY A 90 7.38 -25.23 -16.55
CA GLY A 90 6.80 -26.50 -16.05
C GLY A 90 6.54 -26.61 -14.55
N GLY A 91 5.38 -26.10 -14.12
CA GLY A 91 4.90 -26.19 -12.75
C GLY A 91 4.87 -27.60 -12.14
N MET A 92 5.29 -27.67 -10.88
CA MET A 92 4.63 -28.50 -9.85
C MET A 92 4.81 -27.94 -8.43
N PHE A 93 5.82 -27.12 -8.16
CA PHE A 93 5.84 -26.18 -7.04
C PHE A 93 6.68 -24.99 -7.51
N LEU A 94 6.19 -23.75 -7.35
CA LEU A 94 7.06 -22.58 -7.47
C LEU A 94 8.26 -22.84 -6.59
N ARG A 95 9.47 -22.87 -7.15
CA ARG A 95 10.67 -23.06 -6.33
C ARG A 95 10.70 -21.89 -5.36
N PRO A 96 10.51 -22.10 -4.04
CA PRO A 96 10.50 -21.00 -3.09
C PRO A 96 11.80 -20.19 -3.23
N GLU A 97 12.90 -20.86 -3.53
CA GLU A 97 14.20 -20.30 -3.88
C GLU A 97 14.15 -19.17 -4.92
N GLU A 98 13.42 -19.35 -6.03
CA GLU A 98 13.32 -18.32 -7.08
C GLU A 98 12.53 -17.10 -6.60
N ALA A 99 11.45 -17.34 -5.85
CA ALA A 99 10.68 -16.27 -5.23
C ALA A 99 11.50 -15.51 -4.18
N MET A 100 12.31 -16.22 -3.39
CA MET A 100 13.25 -15.64 -2.42
C MET A 100 14.30 -14.77 -3.12
N ASP A 101 14.91 -15.25 -4.20
CA ASP A 101 15.90 -14.49 -4.96
C ASP A 101 15.28 -13.26 -5.63
N GLN A 102 14.05 -13.37 -6.14
CA GLN A 102 13.31 -12.23 -6.68
C GLN A 102 13.01 -11.19 -5.59
N ALA A 103 12.56 -11.63 -4.41
CA ALA A 103 12.30 -10.76 -3.26
C ALA A 103 13.56 -10.00 -2.82
N ARG A 104 14.70 -10.69 -2.72
CA ARG A 104 16.00 -10.06 -2.41
C ARG A 104 16.41 -9.04 -3.47
N ARG A 105 16.20 -9.35 -4.76
CA ARG A 105 16.46 -8.41 -5.85
C ARG A 105 15.56 -7.17 -5.77
N MET A 106 14.29 -7.33 -5.43
CA MET A 106 13.36 -6.20 -5.22
C MET A 106 13.77 -5.35 -4.01
N GLN A 107 14.16 -5.98 -2.90
CA GLN A 107 14.69 -5.28 -1.73
C GLN A 107 15.95 -4.48 -2.08
N ALA A 108 16.90 -5.09 -2.79
CA ALA A 108 18.13 -4.43 -3.24
C ALA A 108 17.85 -3.28 -4.22
N ALA A 109 16.77 -3.37 -5.01
CA ALA A 109 16.31 -2.32 -5.90
C ALA A 109 15.53 -1.20 -5.19
N GLY A 110 15.30 -1.29 -3.88
CA GLY A 110 14.66 -0.26 -3.08
C GLY A 110 13.15 -0.43 -2.86
N ALA A 111 12.62 -1.65 -2.96
CA ALA A 111 11.25 -1.92 -2.50
C ALA A 111 11.13 -1.69 -0.99
N ASP A 112 10.10 -0.95 -0.57
CA ASP A 112 9.76 -0.71 0.84
C ASP A 112 8.84 -1.81 1.40
N ILE A 113 8.07 -2.48 0.53
CA ILE A 113 7.11 -3.54 0.84
C ILE A 113 7.06 -4.52 -0.32
N LEU A 114 6.80 -5.79 -0.04
CA LEU A 114 6.56 -6.81 -1.06
C LEU A 114 5.08 -7.20 -1.02
N ASP A 115 4.46 -7.37 -2.18
CA ASP A 115 3.08 -7.79 -2.33
C ASP A 115 3.02 -9.13 -3.06
N LEU A 116 2.61 -10.17 -2.36
CA LEU A 116 2.69 -11.55 -2.81
C LEU A 116 1.30 -12.00 -3.28
N GLY A 117 1.19 -12.45 -4.53
CA GLY A 117 -0.10 -12.88 -5.11
C GLY A 117 0.00 -14.28 -5.71
N GLY A 118 -0.85 -15.21 -5.26
CA GLY A 118 -0.89 -16.59 -5.76
C GLY A 118 -1.92 -16.85 -6.88
N GLU A 119 -2.79 -15.88 -7.14
CA GLU A 119 -3.86 -15.91 -8.15
C GLU A 119 -3.65 -14.75 -9.14
N SER A 120 -3.68 -15.05 -10.44
CA SER A 120 -3.65 -14.00 -11.47
C SER A 120 -5.04 -13.35 -11.55
N THR A 121 -5.08 -12.02 -11.47
CA THR A 121 -6.31 -11.22 -11.66
C THR A 121 -6.42 -10.64 -13.07
N ARG A 122 -5.59 -11.10 -14.01
CA ARG A 122 -5.64 -10.66 -15.42
C ARG A 122 -6.96 -11.11 -16.09
N PRO A 123 -7.50 -10.34 -17.05
CA PRO A 123 -8.69 -10.74 -17.79
C PRO A 123 -8.53 -12.14 -18.40
N GLY A 124 -9.48 -13.03 -18.11
CA GLY A 124 -9.49 -14.42 -18.60
C GLY A 124 -8.69 -15.43 -17.77
N ALA A 125 -8.05 -15.01 -16.66
CA ALA A 125 -7.40 -15.95 -15.75
C ALA A 125 -8.44 -16.85 -15.05
N ALA A 126 -8.11 -18.14 -14.92
CA ALA A 126 -8.93 -19.07 -14.16
C ALA A 126 -8.83 -18.75 -12.66
N VAL A 127 -9.96 -18.88 -11.96
CA VAL A 127 -10.00 -18.78 -10.50
C VAL A 127 -9.24 -19.97 -9.90
N VAL A 128 -8.30 -19.69 -9.01
CA VAL A 128 -7.50 -20.67 -8.29
C VAL A 128 -8.26 -21.08 -7.01
N PRO A 129 -8.41 -22.36 -6.66
CA PRO A 129 -9.00 -22.74 -5.37
C PRO A 129 -8.17 -22.22 -4.18
N ASP A 130 -8.83 -21.87 -3.07
CA ASP A 130 -8.17 -21.35 -1.85
C ASP A 130 -6.96 -22.17 -1.41
N ALA A 131 -7.10 -23.50 -1.37
CA ALA A 131 -6.03 -24.42 -0.95
C ALA A 131 -4.80 -24.35 -1.86
N GLU A 132 -5.00 -24.15 -3.16
CA GLU A 132 -3.91 -24.05 -4.12
C GLU A 132 -3.21 -22.69 -4.00
N GLU A 133 -3.95 -21.59 -3.83
CA GLU A 133 -3.36 -20.27 -3.60
C GLU A 133 -2.58 -20.22 -2.28
N ILE A 134 -3.07 -20.88 -1.23
CA ILE A 134 -2.36 -21.05 0.05
C ILE A 134 -1.06 -21.84 -0.17
N ALA A 135 -1.11 -22.95 -0.91
CA ALA A 135 0.07 -23.77 -1.20
C ALA A 135 1.14 -23.01 -2.01
N ARG A 136 0.73 -22.03 -2.82
CA ARG A 136 1.64 -21.15 -3.57
C ARG A 136 2.27 -20.07 -2.67
N THR A 137 1.47 -19.46 -1.78
CA THR A 137 1.87 -18.22 -1.06
C THR A 137 2.47 -18.48 0.31
N ALA A 138 1.85 -19.32 1.14
CA ALA A 138 2.24 -19.50 2.53
C ALA A 138 3.68 -20.02 2.73
N PRO A 139 4.17 -21.01 1.94
CA PRO A 139 5.56 -21.46 2.07
C PRO A 139 6.59 -20.38 1.75
N VAL A 140 6.32 -19.53 0.75
CA VAL A 140 7.21 -18.41 0.37
C VAL A 140 7.22 -17.35 1.45
N ILE A 141 6.06 -16.97 2.00
CA ILE A 141 5.97 -16.01 3.12
C ILE A 141 6.76 -16.52 4.32
N ALA A 142 6.57 -17.78 4.71
CA ALA A 142 7.28 -18.38 5.83
C ALA A 142 8.79 -18.43 5.59
N ALA A 143 9.23 -18.79 4.38
CA ALA A 143 10.65 -18.81 4.01
C ALA A 143 11.27 -17.41 4.06
N LEU A 144 10.59 -16.39 3.52
CA LEU A 144 11.05 -14.99 3.56
C LEU A 144 11.22 -14.53 5.01
N ARG A 145 10.24 -14.80 5.86
CA ARG A 145 10.33 -14.44 7.29
C ARG A 145 11.43 -15.21 8.01
N GLY A 146 11.58 -16.50 7.74
CA GLY A 146 12.64 -17.33 8.31
C GLY A 146 14.06 -16.89 7.90
N ASP A 147 14.22 -16.37 6.68
CA ASP A 147 15.48 -15.81 6.16
C ASP A 147 15.79 -14.39 6.69
N GLY A 148 14.93 -13.84 7.56
CA GLY A 148 15.13 -12.53 8.17
C GLY A 148 14.69 -11.36 7.29
N MET A 149 13.80 -11.57 6.31
CA MET A 149 13.23 -10.51 5.47
C MET A 149 12.58 -9.43 6.35
N GLY A 150 13.22 -8.26 6.40
CA GLY A 150 12.80 -7.13 7.21
C GLY A 150 11.72 -6.25 6.58
N LEU A 151 11.48 -6.40 5.28
CA LEU A 151 10.39 -5.70 4.59
C LEU A 151 9.04 -6.23 5.08
N PRO A 152 8.02 -5.38 5.22
CA PRO A 152 6.64 -5.83 5.34
C PRO A 152 6.24 -6.69 4.14
N LEU A 153 5.41 -7.71 4.40
CA LEU A 153 4.90 -8.61 3.37
C LEU A 153 3.39 -8.42 3.30
N SER A 154 2.90 -7.96 2.17
CA SER A 154 1.50 -7.87 1.81
C SER A 154 1.07 -9.15 1.08
N ILE A 155 -0.19 -9.51 1.23
CA ILE A 155 -0.83 -10.63 0.52
C ILE A 155 -1.90 -10.04 -0.40
N ASP A 156 -1.70 -10.19 -1.71
CA ASP A 156 -2.70 -9.83 -2.71
C ASP A 156 -3.72 -10.98 -2.82
N THR A 157 -4.77 -10.90 -2.02
CA THR A 157 -5.86 -11.86 -2.06
C THR A 157 -7.19 -11.24 -1.65
N ARG A 158 -8.27 -11.78 -2.23
CA ARG A 158 -9.66 -11.48 -1.86
C ARG A 158 -10.30 -12.59 -1.01
N LYS A 159 -9.57 -13.67 -0.74
CA LYS A 159 -10.09 -14.87 -0.07
C LYS A 159 -9.68 -14.86 1.40
N ALA A 160 -10.67 -14.89 2.28
CA ALA A 160 -10.44 -14.82 3.72
C ALA A 160 -9.56 -15.98 4.24
N ALA A 161 -9.67 -17.18 3.65
CA ALA A 161 -8.85 -18.33 4.01
C ALA A 161 -7.37 -18.11 3.65
N VAL A 162 -7.09 -17.58 2.45
CA VAL A 162 -5.73 -17.25 1.99
C VAL A 162 -5.13 -16.15 2.87
N ALA A 163 -5.87 -15.07 3.13
CA ALA A 163 -5.41 -13.98 3.98
C ALA A 163 -5.05 -14.48 5.39
N ARG A 164 -5.86 -15.38 5.97
CA ARG A 164 -5.59 -15.98 7.28
C ARG A 164 -4.33 -16.84 7.27
N ALA A 165 -4.13 -17.67 6.24
CA ALA A 165 -2.95 -18.50 6.11
C ALA A 165 -1.67 -17.66 5.93
N ALA A 166 -1.74 -16.58 5.15
CA ALA A 166 -0.64 -15.63 4.96
C ALA A 166 -0.22 -14.95 6.28
N LEU A 167 -1.19 -14.48 7.07
CA LEU A 167 -0.92 -13.91 8.39
C LEU A 167 -0.25 -14.93 9.33
N GLN A 168 -0.69 -16.19 9.30
CA GLN A 168 -0.08 -17.28 10.09
C GLN A 168 1.35 -17.61 9.63
N ALA A 169 1.62 -17.52 8.33
CA ALA A 169 2.96 -17.68 7.76
C ALA A 169 3.88 -16.48 8.04
N GLY A 170 3.32 -15.36 8.52
CA GLY A 170 4.05 -14.19 8.97
C GLY A 170 3.99 -13.00 8.03
N ALA A 171 2.98 -12.88 7.17
CA ALA A 171 2.75 -11.66 6.40
C ALA A 171 2.76 -10.40 7.30
#